data_AF-A0A345HAY5-F1
#
_entry.id   AF-A0A345HAY5-F1
#
_cell.length_a   1.000
_cell.length_b   1.000
_cell.length_c   1.000
_cell.angle_alpha   90.00
_cell.angle_beta   90.00
_cell.angle_gamma   90.00
#
_symmetry.space_group_name_H-M   'P 1'
#
loop_
_entity.id
_entity.type
_entity.pdbx_description
1 polymer ?
#
loop_
_entity_poly.entity_id
_entity_poly.type
_entity_poly.pdbx_seq_one_letter_code
_entity_poly.pdbx_strand_id
1 'polypeptide(L)' 'MIKEIKELYVAQTDNKVIVFSTNLKDFVISLDSVAKNLKNYMYYYREFKKTDYIEHIAADGRKFYLQKVL' A
#
# COMPACT_ATOMS: atom_id res chain seq x y z
N MET A 1 0.44 7.30 -27.33
CA MET A 1 -0.81 7.05 -26.57
C MET A 1 -0.42 6.93 -25.11
N ILE A 2 -0.79 7.90 -24.27
CA ILE A 2 -0.57 7.80 -22.82
C ILE A 2 -1.68 6.89 -22.29
N LYS A 3 -1.33 5.74 -21.72
CA LYS A 3 -2.31 4.89 -21.04
C LYS A 3 -2.75 5.59 -19.77
N GLU A 4 -4.06 5.73 -19.58
CA GLU A 4 -4.61 6.26 -18.34
C GLU A 4 -4.20 5.38 -17.15
N ILE A 5 -3.74 6.02 -16.08
CA ILE A 5 -3.45 5.34 -14.82
C ILE A 5 -4.79 5.12 -14.12
N LYS A 6 -5.17 3.85 -13.95
CA LYS A 6 -6.46 3.47 -13.36
C LYS A 6 -6.44 3.40 -11.85
N GLU A 7 -5.28 3.09 -11.27
CA GLU A 7 -5.12 2.89 -9.84
C GLU A 7 -3.76 3.43 -9.41
N LEU A 8 -3.70 4.00 -8.20
CA LEU A 8 -2.46 4.42 -7.56
C LEU A 8 -2.52 4.04 -6.08
N TYR A 9 -1.61 3.18 -5.66
CA TYR A 9 -1.46 2.75 -4.28
C TYR A 9 -0.25 3.44 -3.66
N VAL A 10 -0.40 3.95 -2.44
CA VAL A 10 0.63 4.73 -1.73
C VAL A 10 0.73 4.23 -0.30
N ALA A 11 1.96 4.09 0.19
CA ALA A 11 2.25 3.88 1.60
C ALA A 11 3.03 5.09 2.12
N GLN A 12 2.57 5.62 3.25
CA GLN A 12 3.21 6.75 3.92
C GLN A 12 3.48 6.46 5.40
N THR A 13 4.59 6.99 5.90
CA THR A 13 4.96 7.05 7.32
C THR A 13 5.73 8.35 7.53
N ASP A 14 5.62 8.97 8.71
CA ASP A 14 6.37 10.18 9.07
C ASP A 14 6.26 11.32 8.02
N ASN A 15 5.05 11.51 7.48
CA ASN A 15 4.73 12.47 6.41
C ASN A 15 5.55 12.29 5.11
N LYS A 16 6.05 11.08 4.86
CA LYS A 16 6.80 10.74 3.64
C LYS A 16 6.17 9.55 2.94
N VAL A 17 6.09 9.62 1.61
CA VAL A 17 5.77 8.46 0.77
C VAL A 17 7.01 7.58 0.70
N ILE A 18 6.85 6.32 1.08
CA ILE A 18 7.94 5.34 1.10
C ILE A 18 7.81 4.30 0.00
N VAL A 19 6.58 4.02 -0.46
CA VAL A 19 6.27 3.06 -1.50
C VAL A 19 5.06 3.59 -2.25
N PHE A 20 5.10 3.51 -3.58
CA PHE A 20 3.95 3.72 -4.42
C PHE A 20 3.99 2.78 -5.62
N SER A 21 2.84 2.40 -6.15
CA SER A 21 2.73 1.65 -7.40
C SER A 21 1.34 1.79 -8.00
N THR A 22 1.23 1.62 -9.32
CA THR A 22 -0.05 1.56 -10.03
C THR A 22 -0.62 0.14 -10.09
N ASN A 23 0.09 -0.85 -9.54
CA ASN A 23 -0.34 -2.23 -9.44
C ASN A 23 -0.30 -2.68 -7.97
N LEU A 24 -1.41 -3.24 -7.48
CA LEU A 24 -1.52 -3.66 -6.08
C LEU A 24 -0.52 -4.78 -5.70
N LYS A 25 -0.24 -5.71 -6.61
CA LYS A 25 0.69 -6.80 -6.32
C LYS A 25 2.11 -6.25 -6.14
N ASP A 26 2.54 -5.39 -7.05
CA ASP A 26 3.85 -4.74 -6.98
C ASP A 26 3.93 -3.84 -5.74
N PHE A 27 2.86 -3.11 -5.42
CA PHE A 27 2.76 -2.32 -4.19
C PHE A 27 3.02 -3.17 -2.94
N VAL A 28 2.33 -4.31 -2.79
CA VAL A 28 2.47 -5.19 -1.62
C VAL A 28 3.88 -5.80 -1.55
N ILE A 29 4.46 -6.19 -2.69
CA ILE A 29 5.84 -6.70 -2.74
C ILE A 29 6.83 -5.62 -2.30
N SER A 30 6.70 -4.40 -2.80
CA SER A 30 7.56 -3.28 -2.41
C SER A 30 7.37 -2.90 -0.94
N LEU A 31 6.14 -2.96 -0.43
CA LEU A 31 5.84 -2.68 0.98
C LEU A 31 6.53 -3.69 1.92
N ASP A 32 6.59 -4.97 1.54
CA ASP A 32 7.24 -6.03 2.34
C ASP A 32 8.75 -5.83 2.50
N SER A 33 9.38 -5.12 1.55
CA SER A 33 10.80 -4.77 1.66
C SER A 33 11.11 -3.68 2.70
N VAL A 34 10.11 -2.89 3.11
CA VAL A 34 10.27 -1.74 4.04
C VAL A 34 9.52 -1.89 5.35
N ALA A 35 8.48 -2.72 5.39
CA ALA A 35 7.64 -2.99 6.55
C ALA A 35 7.52 -4.50 6.76
N LYS A 36 7.96 -4.99 7.93
CA LYS A 36 7.86 -6.41 8.28
C LYS A 36 6.50 -6.74 8.89
N ASN A 37 6.10 -8.01 8.79
CA ASN A 37 4.86 -8.58 9.34
C ASN A 37 3.57 -8.09 8.65
N LEU A 38 3.66 -7.88 7.34
CA LEU A 38 2.49 -7.56 6.52
C LEU A 38 1.60 -8.78 6.32
N LYS A 39 0.32 -8.52 6.02
CA LYS A 39 -0.58 -9.55 5.51
C LYS A 39 -0.24 -9.87 4.05
N ASN A 40 -0.74 -11.00 3.56
CA ASN A 40 -0.51 -11.38 2.16
C ASN A 40 -1.29 -10.47 1.18
N TYR A 41 -0.94 -10.55 -0.11
CA TYR A 41 -1.62 -9.81 -1.18
C TYR A 41 -3.15 -9.96 -1.17
N MET A 42 -3.66 -11.18 -0.92
CA MET A 42 -5.11 -11.45 -0.95
C MET A 42 -5.87 -10.68 0.14
N TYR A 43 -5.24 -10.43 1.29
CA TYR A 43 -5.81 -9.57 2.32
C TYR A 43 -5.99 -8.14 1.78
N TYR A 44 -4.91 -7.52 1.29
CA TYR A 44 -4.98 -6.14 0.79
C TYR A 44 -5.91 -6.00 -0.41
N TYR A 45 -5.97 -6.99 -1.30
CA TYR A 45 -6.94 -7.01 -2.40
C TYR A 45 -8.39 -7.00 -1.92
N ARG A 46 -8.71 -7.69 -0.82
CA ARG A 46 -10.06 -7.70 -0.24
C ARG A 46 -10.35 -6.42 0.52
N GLU A 47 -9.36 -5.85 1.20
CA GLU A 47 -9.54 -4.61 1.95
C GLU A 47 -9.69 -3.39 1.04
N PHE A 48 -8.87 -3.27 -0.01
CA PHE A 48 -9.00 -2.18 -1.00
C PHE A 48 -10.26 -2.23 -1.87
N LYS A 49 -11.05 -3.30 -1.76
CA LYS A 49 -12.42 -3.35 -2.32
C LYS A 49 -13.47 -2.73 -1.41
N LYS A 50 -13.16 -2.55 -0.13
CA LYS A 50 -14.08 -2.05 0.90
C LYS A 50 -13.76 -0.63 1.32
N THR A 51 -12.47 -0.28 1.32
CA THR A 51 -11.94 1.00 1.79
C THR A 51 -10.74 1.41 0.96
N ASP A 52 -10.57 2.71 0.75
CA ASP A 52 -9.39 3.26 0.09
C ASP A 52 -8.25 3.57 1.06
N TYR A 53 -8.44 3.30 2.35
CA TYR A 53 -7.48 3.60 3.41
C TYR A 53 -7.36 2.45 4.40
N ILE A 54 -6.12 2.09 4.73
CA ILE A 54 -5.77 1.03 5.67
C ILE A 54 -4.61 1.52 6.55
N GLU A 55 -4.77 1.42 7.87
CA GLU A 55 -3.68 1.62 8.82
C GLU A 55 -2.98 0.29 9.10
N HIS A 56 -1.65 0.30 9.07
CA HIS A 56 -0.83 -0.85 9.39
C HIS A 56 0.23 -0.48 10.43
N ILE A 57 0.33 -1.26 11.50
CA ILE A 57 1.41 -1.14 12.48
C ILE A 57 2.39 -2.28 12.20
N ALA A 58 3.60 -1.94 11.77
CA ALA A 58 4.64 -2.93 11.54
C ALA A 58 5.20 -3.45 12.86
N ALA A 59 5.94 -4.56 12.78
CA ALA A 59 6.53 -5.21 13.95
C ALA A 59 7.51 -4.31 14.74
N ASP A 60 8.09 -3.29 14.10
CA ASP A 60 8.99 -2.32 14.73
C ASP A 60 8.25 -1.12 15.37
N GLY A 61 6.92 -1.13 15.36
CA GLY A 61 6.08 -0.08 15.93
C GLY A 61 5.80 1.11 15.01
N ARG A 62 6.39 1.15 13.80
CA ARG A 62 6.09 2.21 12.82
C ARG A 62 4.66 2.07 12.31
N LYS A 63 3.99 3.21 12.17
CA LYS A 63 2.64 3.32 11.61
C LYS A 63 2.72 3.66 10.12
N PHE A 64 2.11 2.82 9.32
CA PHE A 64 2.00 2.97 7.88
C PHE A 64 0.55 3.26 7.53
N TYR A 65 0.38 4.23 6.64
CA TYR A 65 -0.89 4.62 6.09
C TYR A 65 -0.91 4.19 4.63
N LEU A 66 -1.70 3.16 4.32
CA LEU A 66 -1.82 2.61 2.98
C LEU A 66 -3.08 3.20 2.33
N GLN A 67 -2.94 3.72 1.12
CA GLN A 67 -4.00 4.41 0.43
C GLN A 67 -4.14 3.95 -1.02
N LYS A 68 -5.38 3.85 -1.49
CA LYS A 68 -5.74 3.87 -2.90
C LYS A 68 -6.20 5.29 -3.25
N VAL A 69 -5.48 5.96 -4.15
CA VAL A 69 -5.65 7.39 -4.45
C VAL A 69 -6.42 7.63 -5.75
N LEU A 70 -6.44 6.63 -6.63
CA LEU A 70 -7.15 6.61 -7.91
C LEU A 70 -7.94 5.31 -8.03
#